data_AF-A0A5M9JRG7-F1
#
_entry.id   AF-A0A5M9JRG7-F1
#
_cell.length_a   1.000
_cell.length_b   1.000
_cell.length_c   1.000
_cell.angle_alpha   90.00
_cell.angle_beta   90.00
_cell.angle_gamma   90.00
#
_symmetry.space_group_name_H-M   'P 1'
#
loop_
_entity.id
_entity.type
_entity.pdbx_description
1 polymer ?
#
loop_
_entity_poly.entity_id
_entity_poly.type
_entity_poly.pdbx_seq_one_letter_code
_entity_poly.pdbx_strand_id
1 'polypeptide(L)'
;MFSRLSQLARHLSRPLPNYAHNSAAAAAAAAATTTSTFTNKVMTSSSSADERNSRTIHTAACLIIGDEVLGGKTVDTNSAYLAKFCFKHGINLKRVEVIADEEEEIVEAVRRMSNNYDFVVTSGGIGPTHDDITYQSIGNAFGLKLKLHQEAYERMKRLSKPHPRQPNFNWDEDTPAKKAKLRMVELPLDESRDVSKQVLFPCEDLWVPVACQLLEGLKPSLLPRLTDPEGKGICRILISTPMSESGVAPYLTELAARVEAKGIKVGSYPRWGKAHNTVTLVGRDREYLESLIAEVEKNVDGHRVSVEGEDDVEGEHKEPPHPEHPNKNFPASMPHPPFHQEPEPMTTLPSKDFNQGPGISAVRNDERPAFPPTVKGSRVKTQGFTARPFP
;
A
#
# COMPACT_ATOMS: atom_id res chain seq x y z
N MET A 1 35.84 0.61 16.48
CA MET A 1 36.12 1.06 17.87
C MET A 1 35.63 2.49 18.03
N PHE A 2 34.97 2.81 19.15
CA PHE A 2 34.71 4.15 19.72
C PHE A 2 34.35 5.31 18.75
N SER A 3 33.08 5.69 18.59
CA SER A 3 32.23 6.48 19.53
C SER A 3 32.57 7.97 19.63
N ARG A 4 31.60 8.79 19.20
CA ARG A 4 31.24 10.16 19.66
C ARG A 4 32.32 11.00 20.38
N LEU A 5 32.56 12.21 19.88
CA LEU A 5 32.83 13.36 20.75
C LEU A 5 32.23 14.65 20.19
N SER A 6 31.19 15.13 20.89
CA SER A 6 30.50 16.40 20.66
C SER A 6 31.11 17.51 21.52
N GLN A 7 31.37 18.67 20.92
CA GLN A 7 31.51 19.97 21.58
C GLN A 7 30.82 21.00 20.65
N LEU A 8 30.04 21.98 21.09
CA LEU A 8 29.88 22.62 22.41
C LEU A 8 28.42 22.63 22.88
N ALA A 9 28.20 22.78 24.20
CA ALA A 9 26.87 22.98 24.78
C ALA A 9 26.91 23.91 26.01
N ARG A 10 25.81 24.66 26.23
CA ARG A 10 25.44 25.47 27.43
C ARG A 10 26.20 26.80 27.56
N HIS A 11 25.58 27.95 27.80
CA HIS A 11 24.46 28.31 28.68
C HIS A 11 23.54 29.37 28.00
N LEU A 12 22.27 29.65 28.32
CA LEU A 12 21.37 29.45 29.49
C LEU A 12 19.98 28.99 28.96
N SER A 13 19.32 27.96 29.49
CA SER A 13 18.40 27.97 30.65
C SER A 13 17.03 28.68 30.46
N ARG A 14 16.00 27.85 30.18
CA ARG A 14 14.52 28.02 30.32
C ARG A 14 13.69 28.64 29.15
N PRO A 15 12.40 28.24 29.02
CA PRO A 15 11.68 28.29 27.73
C PRO A 15 10.41 29.17 27.72
N LEU A 16 10.15 29.85 26.60
CA LEU A 16 8.86 30.45 26.21
C LEU A 16 8.72 30.39 24.66
N PRO A 17 7.50 30.52 24.09
CA PRO A 17 6.99 29.53 23.14
C PRO A 17 7.11 29.88 21.64
N ASN A 18 6.78 28.87 20.83
CA ASN A 18 6.64 28.85 19.37
C ASN A 18 6.15 30.17 18.75
N TYR A 19 6.97 30.77 17.89
CA TYR A 19 6.48 31.57 16.78
C TYR A 19 6.17 30.66 15.60
N ALA A 20 4.91 30.26 15.47
CA ALA A 20 4.39 29.72 14.21
C ALA A 20 4.14 30.88 13.24
N HIS A 21 4.66 30.77 12.01
CA HIS A 21 4.22 31.65 10.93
C HIS A 21 2.79 31.27 10.53
N ASN A 22 1.81 32.04 11.00
CA ASN A 22 0.42 31.88 10.59
C ASN A 22 0.18 32.58 9.24
N SER A 23 -0.12 31.80 8.20
CA SER A 23 -0.70 32.32 6.96
C SER A 23 -2.08 32.94 7.22
N ALA A 24 -2.44 33.95 6.43
CA ALA A 24 -3.56 34.88 6.70
C ALA A 24 -5.00 34.29 6.61
N ALA A 25 -5.17 32.97 6.59
CA ALA A 25 -6.47 32.30 6.51
C ALA A 25 -7.12 32.01 7.89
N ALA A 26 -6.39 32.19 9.00
CA ALA A 26 -6.85 31.79 10.35
C ALA A 26 -7.66 32.85 11.12
N ALA A 27 -7.83 34.07 10.58
CA ALA A 27 -8.30 35.23 11.35
C ALA A 27 -9.84 35.34 11.53
N ALA A 28 -10.64 34.50 10.86
CA ALA A 28 -12.10 34.68 10.77
C ALA A 28 -12.96 33.82 11.72
N ALA A 29 -12.36 33.02 12.61
CA ALA A 29 -13.10 32.04 13.44
C ALA A 29 -12.88 32.17 14.96
N ALA A 30 -12.31 33.29 15.44
CA ALA A 30 -11.95 33.50 16.84
C ALA A 30 -13.01 34.32 17.63
N ALA A 31 -14.27 33.84 17.67
CA ALA A 31 -15.35 34.51 18.40
C ALA A 31 -16.40 33.54 19.01
N ALA A 32 -15.94 32.41 19.58
CA ALA A 32 -16.80 31.53 20.39
C ALA A 32 -15.96 30.77 21.44
N THR A 33 -15.63 31.43 22.55
CA THR A 33 -14.88 30.82 23.66
C THR A 33 -15.79 29.90 24.48
N THR A 34 -15.84 28.62 24.11
CA THR A 34 -16.28 27.54 25.01
C THR A 34 -15.08 26.68 25.35
N THR A 35 -14.69 26.65 26.63
CA THR A 35 -13.62 25.80 27.15
C THR A 35 -13.95 24.33 26.94
N SER A 36 -13.43 23.75 25.86
CA SER A 36 -13.43 22.30 25.65
C SER A 36 -12.24 21.69 26.39
N THR A 37 -12.49 21.24 27.62
CA THR A 37 -11.59 20.35 28.33
C THR A 37 -11.24 19.17 27.41
N PHE A 38 -9.95 18.86 27.25
CA PHE A 38 -9.50 17.60 26.63
C PHE A 38 -9.88 16.42 27.55
N THR A 39 -11.18 16.10 27.56
CA THR A 39 -11.68 14.84 28.08
C THR A 39 -11.07 13.76 27.22
N ASN A 40 -10.31 12.88 27.86
CA ASN A 40 -9.73 11.71 27.23
C ASN A 40 -10.89 10.81 26.78
N LYS A 41 -11.39 11.04 25.56
CA LYS A 41 -12.61 10.43 25.07
C LYS A 41 -12.29 9.02 24.60
N VAL A 42 -12.12 8.14 25.59
CA VAL A 42 -12.33 6.70 25.45
C VAL A 42 -13.79 6.51 25.07
N MET A 43 -14.13 6.79 23.81
CA MET A 43 -15.42 6.43 23.25
C MET A 43 -15.40 4.93 23.06
N THR A 44 -15.95 4.25 24.05
CA THR A 44 -16.52 2.92 23.92
C THR A 44 -17.65 2.96 22.88
N SER A 45 -17.30 2.98 21.60
CA SER A 45 -18.20 2.60 20.51
C SER A 45 -18.29 1.07 20.47
N SER A 46 -18.82 0.50 21.56
CA SER A 46 -19.01 -0.95 21.75
C SER A 46 -20.15 -1.51 20.88
N SER A 47 -20.33 -0.97 19.68
CA SER A 47 -21.09 -1.63 18.63
C SER A 47 -20.38 -2.92 18.25
N SER A 48 -21.13 -4.01 18.22
CA SER A 48 -20.61 -5.32 17.85
C SER A 48 -19.93 -5.29 16.48
N ALA A 49 -19.01 -6.22 16.23
CA ALA A 49 -18.39 -6.34 14.91
C ALA A 49 -19.44 -6.65 13.81
N ASP A 50 -20.55 -7.30 14.16
CA ASP A 50 -21.69 -7.50 13.25
C ASP A 50 -22.44 -6.20 12.92
N GLU A 51 -22.66 -5.30 13.89
CA GLU A 51 -23.19 -3.95 13.61
C GLU A 51 -22.26 -3.13 12.71
N ARG A 52 -20.94 -3.24 12.88
CA ARG A 52 -19.98 -2.58 11.97
C ARG A 52 -20.04 -3.18 10.57
N ASN A 53 -20.24 -4.50 10.47
CA ASN A 53 -20.44 -5.19 9.19
C ASN A 53 -21.77 -4.85 8.49
N SER A 54 -22.78 -4.31 9.18
CA SER A 54 -24.04 -3.86 8.56
C SER A 54 -24.11 -2.34 8.28
N ARG A 55 -23.14 -1.55 8.76
CA ARG A 55 -23.10 -0.09 8.53
C ARG A 55 -22.73 0.29 7.09
N THR A 56 -23.25 1.44 6.69
CA THR A 56 -22.95 2.13 5.44
C THR A 56 -21.50 2.63 5.42
N ILE A 57 -20.76 2.25 4.38
CA ILE A 57 -19.35 2.60 4.14
C ILE A 57 -19.29 3.98 3.47
N HIS A 58 -18.76 4.98 4.17
CA HIS A 58 -18.52 6.32 3.64
C HIS A 58 -17.05 6.57 3.34
N THR A 59 -16.18 5.93 4.12
CA THR A 59 -14.74 6.14 4.18
C THR A 59 -13.97 4.82 4.13
N ALA A 60 -12.79 4.86 3.52
CA ALA A 60 -11.87 3.73 3.52
C ALA A 60 -10.44 4.15 3.84
N ALA A 61 -9.62 3.17 4.26
CA ALA A 61 -8.18 3.30 4.35
C ALA A 61 -7.46 2.04 3.83
N CYS A 62 -6.26 2.24 3.32
CA CYS A 62 -5.36 1.17 2.88
C CYS A 62 -4.15 1.09 3.82
N LEU A 63 -3.78 -0.13 4.20
CA LEU A 63 -2.53 -0.42 4.89
C LEU A 63 -1.73 -1.43 4.07
N ILE A 64 -0.62 -0.99 3.50
CA ILE A 64 0.35 -1.84 2.83
C ILE A 64 1.41 -2.22 3.86
N ILE A 65 1.68 -3.52 3.99
CA ILE A 65 2.61 -4.10 4.95
C ILE A 65 3.67 -4.81 4.11
N GLY A 66 4.92 -4.36 4.17
CA GLY A 66 5.98 -4.93 3.33
C GLY A 66 7.24 -4.06 3.26
N ASP A 67 8.32 -4.54 3.86
CA ASP A 67 9.65 -3.92 3.80
C ASP A 67 10.15 -3.75 2.35
N GLU A 68 9.73 -4.61 1.41
CA GLU A 68 10.10 -4.50 0.01
C GLU A 68 9.45 -3.31 -0.70
N VAL A 69 8.32 -2.82 -0.19
CA VAL A 69 7.66 -1.59 -0.66
C VAL A 69 8.37 -0.36 -0.08
N LEU A 70 8.64 -0.36 1.23
CA LEU A 70 9.40 0.71 1.89
C LEU A 70 10.82 0.87 1.32
N GLY A 71 11.50 -0.24 1.04
CA GLY A 71 12.81 -0.27 0.40
C GLY A 71 12.80 0.02 -1.11
N GLY A 72 11.64 0.29 -1.72
CA GLY A 72 11.50 0.61 -3.14
C GLY A 72 11.80 -0.53 -4.12
N LYS A 73 11.92 -1.77 -3.62
CA LYS A 73 12.14 -2.98 -4.43
C LYS A 73 10.88 -3.38 -5.20
N THR A 74 9.71 -3.15 -4.62
CA THR A 74 8.40 -3.38 -5.23
C THR A 74 7.62 -2.08 -5.30
N VAL A 75 7.07 -1.76 -6.47
CA VAL A 75 6.14 -0.64 -6.63
C VAL A 75 4.75 -1.06 -6.13
N ASP A 76 4.21 -0.32 -5.16
CA ASP A 76 2.83 -0.55 -4.71
C ASP A 76 1.83 -0.23 -5.83
N THR A 77 1.11 -1.27 -6.25
CA THR A 77 -0.03 -1.18 -7.18
C THR A 77 -1.37 -1.47 -6.50
N ASN A 78 -1.35 -1.93 -5.25
CA ASN A 78 -2.51 -2.35 -4.49
C ASN A 78 -3.30 -1.15 -3.95
N SER A 79 -2.62 -0.13 -3.41
CA SER A 79 -3.31 1.11 -2.99
C SER A 79 -3.91 1.85 -4.19
N ALA A 80 -3.20 1.88 -5.33
CA ALA A 80 -3.67 2.46 -6.58
C ALA A 80 -4.91 1.73 -7.14
N TYR A 81 -4.95 0.40 -7.03
CA TYR A 81 -6.14 -0.40 -7.36
C TYR A 81 -7.31 -0.05 -6.41
N LEU A 82 -7.09 -0.05 -5.09
CA LEU A 82 -8.12 0.29 -4.11
C LEU A 82 -8.64 1.71 -4.29
N ALA A 83 -7.79 2.68 -4.61
CA ALA A 83 -8.20 4.06 -4.92
C ALA A 83 -9.17 4.11 -6.11
N LYS A 84 -8.90 3.37 -7.18
CA LYS A 84 -9.79 3.26 -8.35
C LYS A 84 -11.11 2.56 -7.97
N PHE A 85 -11.06 1.48 -7.19
CA PHE A 85 -12.24 0.76 -6.70
C PHE A 85 -13.12 1.67 -5.83
N CYS A 86 -12.54 2.34 -4.83
CA CYS A 86 -13.26 3.27 -3.96
C CYS A 86 -13.90 4.42 -4.76
N PHE A 87 -13.15 5.03 -5.69
CA PHE A 87 -13.65 6.11 -6.53
C PHE A 87 -14.87 5.68 -7.37
N LYS A 88 -14.77 4.53 -8.04
CA LYS A 88 -15.86 3.91 -8.82
C LYS A 88 -17.11 3.62 -7.97
N HIS A 89 -16.93 3.27 -6.70
CA HIS A 89 -18.01 2.88 -5.78
C HIS A 89 -18.44 3.98 -4.80
N GLY A 90 -18.06 5.25 -5.03
CA GLY A 90 -18.49 6.37 -4.18
C GLY A 90 -17.77 6.45 -2.83
N ILE A 91 -16.90 5.50 -2.49
CA ILE A 91 -16.20 5.42 -1.20
C ILE A 91 -15.07 6.44 -1.17
N ASN A 92 -15.00 7.24 -0.10
CA ASN A 92 -13.88 8.15 0.09
C ASN A 92 -12.68 7.40 0.67
N LEU A 93 -11.71 6.99 -0.15
CA LEU A 93 -10.40 6.58 0.36
C LEU A 93 -9.75 7.82 1.02
N LYS A 94 -9.57 7.77 2.34
CA LYS A 94 -9.09 8.90 3.16
C LYS A 94 -7.60 8.81 3.48
N ARG A 95 -7.02 7.61 3.43
CA ARG A 95 -5.66 7.33 3.89
C ARG A 95 -5.10 6.10 3.20
N VAL A 96 -3.82 6.18 2.86
CA VAL A 96 -2.96 5.04 2.49
C VAL A 96 -1.73 5.17 3.36
N GLU A 97 -1.33 4.09 4.03
CA GLU A 97 -0.06 4.00 4.74
C GLU A 97 0.70 2.76 4.26
N VAL A 98 2.02 2.87 4.18
CA VAL A 98 2.94 1.76 3.94
C VAL A 98 3.77 1.63 5.22
N ILE A 99 3.83 0.43 5.79
CA ILE A 99 4.55 0.14 7.04
C ILE A 99 5.44 -1.09 6.88
N ALA A 100 6.39 -1.23 7.81
CA ALA A 100 7.31 -2.35 7.90
C ALA A 100 6.60 -3.64 8.35
N ASP A 101 7.26 -4.78 8.17
CA ASP A 101 6.82 -6.09 8.68
C ASP A 101 7.10 -6.22 10.21
N GLU A 102 6.69 -5.22 10.98
CA GLU A 102 6.89 -5.12 12.43
C GLU A 102 5.54 -5.20 13.18
N GLU A 103 5.47 -6.08 14.20
CA GLU A 103 4.21 -6.37 14.90
C GLU A 103 3.60 -5.13 15.58
N GLU A 104 4.43 -4.27 16.19
CA GLU A 104 3.98 -3.06 16.89
C GLU A 104 3.34 -2.05 15.93
N GLU A 105 3.97 -1.82 14.77
CA GLU A 105 3.47 -0.94 13.70
C GLU A 105 2.15 -1.46 13.12
N ILE A 106 2.06 -2.76 12.81
CA ILE A 106 0.83 -3.37 12.29
C ILE A 106 -0.30 -3.25 13.33
N VAL A 107 -0.03 -3.56 14.60
CA VAL A 107 -1.01 -3.49 15.70
C VAL A 107 -1.52 -2.07 15.92
N GLU A 108 -0.65 -1.06 15.87
CA GLU A 108 -1.03 0.35 15.95
C GLU A 108 -1.94 0.72 14.77
N ALA A 109 -1.45 0.50 13.55
CA ALA A 109 -2.09 0.98 12.34
C ALA A 109 -3.47 0.36 12.14
N VAL A 110 -3.64 -0.96 12.32
CA VAL A 110 -4.96 -1.60 12.14
C VAL A 110 -5.97 -1.15 13.19
N ARG A 111 -5.56 -0.91 14.45
CA ARG A 111 -6.43 -0.36 15.50
C ARG A 111 -6.83 1.07 15.17
N ARG A 112 -5.87 1.93 14.86
CA ARG A 112 -6.11 3.34 14.53
C ARG A 112 -6.96 3.50 13.27
N MET A 113 -6.73 2.71 12.23
CA MET A 113 -7.54 2.76 11.02
C MET A 113 -8.96 2.22 11.27
N SER A 114 -9.12 1.08 11.94
CA SER A 114 -10.45 0.48 12.19
C SER A 114 -11.33 1.31 13.14
N ASN A 115 -10.72 2.21 13.94
CA ASN A 115 -11.45 3.17 14.76
C ASN A 115 -11.87 4.43 13.97
N ASN A 116 -11.17 4.78 12.89
CA ASN A 116 -11.33 6.05 12.17
C ASN A 116 -12.04 5.93 10.81
N TYR A 117 -12.15 4.72 10.25
CA TYR A 117 -12.66 4.48 8.89
C TYR A 117 -13.61 3.28 8.84
N ASP A 118 -14.61 3.33 7.95
CA ASP A 118 -15.66 2.30 7.85
C ASP A 118 -15.18 1.01 7.17
N PHE A 119 -14.17 1.11 6.31
CA PHE A 119 -13.63 0.01 5.52
C PHE A 119 -12.10 0.08 5.44
N VAL A 120 -11.41 -0.84 6.13
CA VAL A 120 -9.94 -0.94 6.12
C VAL A 120 -9.53 -2.15 5.30
N VAL A 121 -8.57 -1.96 4.39
CA VAL A 121 -8.01 -3.05 3.56
C VAL A 121 -6.51 -3.12 3.79
N THR A 122 -6.05 -4.26 4.30
CA THR A 122 -4.63 -4.59 4.46
C THR A 122 -4.11 -5.35 3.23
N SER A 123 -2.83 -5.21 2.90
CA SER A 123 -2.18 -6.01 1.86
C SER A 123 -0.71 -6.28 2.20
N GLY A 124 -0.28 -7.54 2.13
CA GLY A 124 1.07 -7.99 2.44
C GLY A 124 1.19 -8.76 3.77
N GLY A 125 2.35 -9.37 4.02
CA GLY A 125 2.65 -10.16 5.23
C GLY A 125 1.76 -11.40 5.49
N ILE A 126 1.30 -12.10 4.45
CA ILE A 126 0.40 -13.29 4.54
C ILE A 126 0.96 -14.56 3.90
N GLY A 127 2.22 -14.53 3.47
CA GLY A 127 2.95 -15.65 2.89
C GLY A 127 3.42 -16.71 3.89
N PRO A 128 4.32 -17.62 3.47
CA PRO A 128 4.80 -18.74 4.28
C PRO A 128 6.12 -18.45 4.98
N THR A 129 6.66 -17.22 5.00
CA THR A 129 7.95 -16.88 5.64
C THR A 129 7.77 -16.20 7.01
N HIS A 130 8.85 -15.94 7.73
CA HIS A 130 8.81 -15.66 9.18
C HIS A 130 8.43 -14.20 9.51
N ASP A 131 8.71 -13.34 8.54
CA ASP A 131 8.29 -11.96 8.29
C ASP A 131 6.80 -11.83 7.93
N ASP A 132 6.15 -12.88 7.41
CA ASP A 132 4.70 -12.87 7.15
C ASP A 132 3.87 -12.95 8.44
N ILE A 133 3.69 -11.81 9.11
CA ILE A 133 3.07 -11.72 10.44
C ILE A 133 1.70 -11.01 10.47
N THR A 134 1.15 -10.55 9.35
CA THR A 134 -0.08 -9.73 9.29
C THR A 134 -1.26 -10.36 10.04
N TYR A 135 -1.53 -11.66 9.85
CA TYR A 135 -2.64 -12.33 10.56
C TYR A 135 -2.38 -12.45 12.07
N GLN A 136 -1.14 -12.71 12.48
CA GLN A 136 -0.75 -12.77 13.89
C GLN A 136 -0.93 -11.40 14.56
N SER A 137 -0.41 -10.34 13.93
CA SER A 137 -0.50 -8.97 14.42
C SER A 137 -1.96 -8.48 14.47
N ILE A 138 -2.80 -8.80 13.48
CA ILE A 138 -4.25 -8.53 13.53
C ILE A 138 -4.92 -9.30 14.67
N GLY A 139 -4.54 -10.56 14.90
CA GLY A 139 -5.00 -11.35 16.05
C GLY A 139 -4.69 -10.65 17.38
N ASN A 140 -3.42 -10.27 17.57
CA ASN A 140 -2.95 -9.56 18.77
C ASN A 140 -3.56 -8.15 18.90
N ALA A 141 -3.85 -7.47 17.78
CA ALA A 141 -4.52 -6.19 17.76
C ALA A 141 -5.95 -6.25 18.33
N PHE A 142 -6.71 -7.31 18.01
CA PHE A 142 -8.12 -7.43 18.40
C PHE A 142 -8.39 -8.48 19.49
N GLY A 143 -7.34 -9.11 20.05
CA GLY A 143 -7.46 -10.15 21.07
C GLY A 143 -8.02 -11.47 20.55
N LEU A 144 -7.86 -11.73 19.25
CA LEU A 144 -8.38 -12.91 18.56
C LEU A 144 -7.29 -14.00 18.47
N LYS A 145 -7.70 -15.25 18.64
CA LYS A 145 -6.81 -16.40 18.45
C LYS A 145 -6.74 -16.76 16.97
N LEU A 146 -5.55 -17.09 16.50
CA LEU A 146 -5.37 -17.71 15.19
C LEU A 146 -5.88 -19.15 15.25
N LYS A 147 -6.68 -19.52 14.25
CA LYS A 147 -7.22 -20.88 14.09
C LYS A 147 -7.13 -21.31 12.64
N LEU A 148 -6.80 -22.57 12.41
CA LEU A 148 -6.84 -23.18 11.09
C LEU A 148 -8.25 -23.09 10.50
N HIS A 149 -8.41 -22.31 9.43
CA HIS A 149 -9.69 -22.15 8.75
C HIS A 149 -9.85 -23.27 7.70
N GLN A 150 -10.68 -24.26 8.01
CA GLN A 150 -10.77 -25.51 7.23
C GLN A 150 -11.06 -25.28 5.74
N GLU A 151 -11.99 -24.39 5.39
CA GLU A 151 -12.28 -24.09 3.98
C GLU A 151 -11.09 -23.41 3.27
N ALA A 152 -10.37 -22.51 3.96
CA ALA A 152 -9.18 -21.87 3.39
C ALA A 152 -8.07 -22.91 3.15
N TYR A 153 -7.88 -23.84 4.10
CA TYR A 153 -6.97 -24.97 3.97
C TYR A 153 -7.34 -25.89 2.79
N GLU A 154 -8.63 -26.22 2.62
CA GLU A 154 -9.11 -27.06 1.51
C GLU A 154 -8.95 -26.36 0.16
N ARG A 155 -9.31 -25.07 0.06
CA ARG A 155 -9.04 -24.23 -1.12
C ARG A 155 -7.54 -24.20 -1.41
N MET A 156 -6.68 -24.02 -0.40
CA MET A 156 -5.23 -24.01 -0.58
C MET A 156 -4.69 -25.37 -1.05
N LYS A 157 -5.17 -26.48 -0.47
CA LYS A 157 -4.80 -27.84 -0.90
C LYS A 157 -5.22 -28.12 -2.34
N ARG A 158 -6.42 -27.66 -2.75
CA ARG A 158 -6.97 -27.75 -4.11
C ARG A 158 -6.19 -26.92 -5.14
N LEU A 159 -5.82 -25.70 -4.79
CA LEU A 159 -5.23 -24.71 -5.71
C LEU A 159 -3.69 -24.71 -5.75
N SER A 160 -3.04 -25.32 -4.75
CA SER A 160 -1.57 -25.42 -4.67
C SER A 160 -1.02 -26.38 -5.74
N LYS A 161 -0.62 -25.83 -6.88
CA LYS A 161 0.13 -26.55 -7.93
C LYS A 161 1.44 -27.13 -7.35
N PRO A 162 1.88 -28.34 -7.77
CA PRO A 162 3.18 -28.87 -7.41
C PRO A 162 4.30 -27.91 -7.82
N HIS A 163 5.15 -27.51 -6.87
CA HIS A 163 6.24 -26.58 -7.18
C HIS A 163 7.40 -27.36 -7.83
N PRO A 164 7.97 -26.92 -8.97
CA PRO A 164 9.02 -27.68 -9.67
C PRO A 164 10.25 -28.00 -8.82
N ARG A 165 10.56 -27.16 -7.82
CA ARG A 165 11.67 -27.36 -6.87
C ARG A 165 11.26 -28.09 -5.57
N GLN A 166 10.00 -28.52 -5.45
CA GLN A 166 9.49 -29.36 -4.34
C GLN A 166 8.56 -30.47 -4.91
N PRO A 167 9.05 -31.36 -5.79
CA PRO A 167 8.22 -32.37 -6.45
C PRO A 167 7.60 -33.39 -5.48
N ASN A 168 8.22 -33.58 -4.30
CA ASN A 168 7.81 -34.56 -3.30
C ASN A 168 7.00 -33.93 -2.15
N PHE A 169 6.45 -32.73 -2.31
CA PHE A 169 5.63 -32.12 -1.27
C PHE A 169 4.32 -32.89 -1.10
N ASN A 170 4.07 -33.42 0.10
CA ASN A 170 2.87 -34.16 0.47
C ASN A 170 2.09 -33.39 1.55
N TRP A 171 0.77 -33.22 1.33
CA TRP A 171 -0.13 -32.59 2.28
C TRP A 171 -0.44 -33.47 3.51
N ASP A 172 -0.23 -34.77 3.41
CA ASP A 172 -0.63 -35.72 4.46
C ASP A 172 0.52 -35.99 5.45
N GLU A 173 1.75 -35.62 5.10
CA GLU A 173 2.95 -35.71 5.94
C GLU A 173 3.17 -34.44 6.78
N ASP A 174 3.59 -34.58 8.04
CA ASP A 174 3.89 -33.44 8.91
C ASP A 174 5.30 -32.86 8.66
N THR A 175 5.43 -32.07 7.58
CA THR A 175 6.71 -31.47 7.16
C THR A 175 6.81 -29.99 7.57
N PRO A 176 8.04 -29.42 7.74
CA PRO A 176 8.21 -27.98 7.92
C PRO A 176 7.59 -27.13 6.81
N ALA A 177 7.62 -27.63 5.56
CA ALA A 177 6.98 -26.97 4.42
C ALA A 177 5.45 -26.93 4.54
N LYS A 178 4.82 -27.98 5.08
CA LYS A 178 3.38 -27.98 5.40
C LYS A 178 3.08 -26.99 6.51
N LYS A 179 3.84 -27.00 7.61
CA LYS A 179 3.66 -26.04 8.73
C LYS A 179 3.77 -24.59 8.26
N ALA A 180 4.76 -24.29 7.42
CA ALA A 180 4.93 -22.96 6.83
C ALA A 180 3.71 -22.52 5.99
N LYS A 181 3.12 -23.43 5.19
CA LYS A 181 1.89 -23.18 4.42
C LYS A 181 0.64 -23.04 5.30
N LEU A 182 0.54 -23.81 6.40
CA LEU A 182 -0.64 -23.77 7.28
C LEU A 182 -0.83 -22.39 7.93
N ARG A 183 0.25 -21.66 8.26
CA ARG A 183 0.17 -20.30 8.80
C ARG A 183 -0.61 -19.33 7.89
N MET A 184 -0.56 -19.54 6.58
CA MET A 184 -1.27 -18.72 5.59
C MET A 184 -2.81 -18.89 5.68
N VAL A 185 -3.28 -19.94 6.33
CA VAL A 185 -4.71 -20.28 6.52
C VAL A 185 -5.09 -20.39 8.01
N GLU A 186 -4.21 -19.96 8.91
CA GLU A 186 -4.48 -19.75 10.33
C GLU A 186 -4.97 -18.31 10.53
N LEU A 187 -6.29 -18.14 10.49
CA LEU A 187 -6.94 -16.82 10.49
C LEU A 187 -7.28 -16.38 11.91
N PRO A 188 -7.21 -15.07 12.24
CA PRO A 188 -7.69 -14.54 13.52
C PRO A 188 -9.22 -14.55 13.52
N LEU A 189 -9.83 -15.41 14.35
CA LEU A 189 -11.28 -15.62 14.38
C LEU A 189 -11.89 -15.31 15.76
N ASP A 190 -13.05 -14.67 15.75
CA ASP A 190 -13.91 -14.50 16.91
C ASP A 190 -14.86 -15.70 17.01
N GLU A 191 -14.69 -16.52 18.05
CA GLU A 191 -15.48 -17.73 18.29
C GLU A 191 -16.95 -17.44 18.65
N SER A 192 -17.27 -16.20 19.05
CA SER A 192 -18.64 -15.78 19.37
C SER A 192 -19.47 -15.40 18.14
N ARG A 193 -18.85 -15.38 16.95
CA ARG A 193 -19.44 -14.89 15.70
C ARG A 193 -19.47 -15.97 14.62
N ASP A 194 -20.47 -15.85 13.74
CA ASP A 194 -20.60 -16.69 12.55
C ASP A 194 -19.37 -16.54 11.64
N VAL A 195 -18.72 -17.65 11.31
CA VAL A 195 -17.51 -17.67 10.48
C VAL A 195 -17.76 -17.13 9.06
N SER A 196 -18.97 -17.34 8.50
CA SER A 196 -19.36 -16.85 7.17
C SER A 196 -19.48 -15.33 7.09
N LYS A 197 -19.56 -14.64 8.24
CA LYS A 197 -19.54 -13.17 8.35
C LYS A 197 -18.15 -12.60 8.64
N GLN A 198 -17.15 -13.47 8.86
CA GLN A 198 -15.78 -13.11 9.20
C GLN A 198 -14.82 -13.40 8.04
N VAL A 199 -15.00 -14.54 7.38
CA VAL A 199 -14.17 -14.98 6.26
C VAL A 199 -15.05 -15.00 5.00
N LEU A 200 -14.64 -14.24 4.00
CA LEU A 200 -15.29 -14.17 2.68
C LEU A 200 -14.28 -14.62 1.62
N PHE A 201 -14.74 -15.35 0.61
CA PHE A 201 -13.93 -15.69 -0.57
C PHE A 201 -14.54 -15.01 -1.81
N PRO A 202 -14.00 -13.87 -2.27
CA PRO A 202 -14.52 -13.15 -3.44
C PRO A 202 -14.28 -13.87 -4.78
N CYS A 203 -13.52 -14.97 -4.78
CA CYS A 203 -13.20 -15.76 -5.96
C CYS A 203 -13.04 -17.25 -5.58
N GLU A 204 -13.55 -18.16 -6.41
CA GLU A 204 -13.42 -19.61 -6.23
C GLU A 204 -12.02 -20.16 -6.52
N ASP A 205 -11.27 -19.47 -7.38
CA ASP A 205 -9.91 -19.83 -7.78
C ASP A 205 -8.83 -19.29 -6.84
N LEU A 206 -9.22 -18.76 -5.67
CA LEU A 206 -8.29 -18.35 -4.62
C LEU A 206 -8.67 -18.90 -3.24
N TRP A 207 -7.64 -19.11 -2.43
CA TRP A 207 -7.71 -19.60 -1.05
C TRP A 207 -7.41 -18.51 0.00
N VAL A 208 -6.89 -17.36 -0.42
CA VAL A 208 -6.72 -16.17 0.43
C VAL A 208 -8.07 -15.41 0.45
N PRO A 209 -8.60 -15.04 1.64
CA PRO A 209 -9.92 -14.42 1.72
C PRO A 209 -9.98 -12.99 1.14
N VAL A 210 -8.93 -12.17 1.28
CA VAL A 210 -8.90 -10.82 0.66
C VAL A 210 -7.50 -10.51 0.13
N ALA A 211 -7.43 -10.05 -1.12
CA ALA A 211 -6.31 -9.31 -1.68
C ALA A 211 -6.87 -8.10 -2.44
N CYS A 212 -6.13 -6.97 -2.47
CA CYS A 212 -6.65 -5.73 -3.06
C CYS A 212 -7.16 -5.89 -4.50
N GLN A 213 -6.54 -6.74 -5.31
CA GLN A 213 -6.93 -6.96 -6.71
C GLN A 213 -8.28 -7.71 -6.89
N LEU A 214 -8.91 -8.17 -5.80
CA LEU A 214 -10.10 -9.03 -5.80
C LEU A 214 -11.36 -8.34 -5.24
N LEU A 215 -11.27 -7.05 -4.90
CA LEU A 215 -12.38 -6.28 -4.30
C LEU A 215 -13.62 -6.24 -5.21
N GLU A 216 -13.46 -6.39 -6.52
CA GLU A 216 -14.58 -6.53 -7.47
C GLU A 216 -15.47 -7.75 -7.16
N GLY A 217 -14.91 -8.84 -6.61
CA GLY A 217 -15.66 -10.02 -6.15
C GLY A 217 -16.36 -9.83 -4.80
N LEU A 218 -15.93 -8.86 -3.98
CA LEU A 218 -16.63 -8.47 -2.75
C LEU A 218 -17.85 -7.57 -3.01
N LYS A 219 -18.09 -7.12 -4.25
CA LYS A 219 -19.23 -6.25 -4.58
C LYS A 219 -20.58 -6.73 -4.06
N PRO A 220 -20.99 -8.02 -4.17
CA PRO A 220 -22.29 -8.45 -3.67
C PRO A 220 -22.47 -8.19 -2.16
N SER A 221 -21.38 -8.29 -1.39
CA SER A 221 -21.35 -8.02 0.05
C SER A 221 -21.19 -6.54 0.39
N LEU A 222 -20.58 -5.74 -0.50
CA LEU A 222 -20.31 -4.32 -0.29
C LEU A 222 -21.43 -3.40 -0.82
N LEU A 223 -22.08 -3.73 -1.94
CA LEU A 223 -23.13 -2.92 -2.58
C LEU A 223 -24.28 -2.52 -1.62
N PRO A 224 -24.84 -3.43 -0.79
CA PRO A 224 -25.88 -3.07 0.19
C PRO A 224 -25.41 -2.10 1.28
N ARG A 225 -24.09 -1.92 1.42
CA ARG A 225 -23.45 -1.05 2.40
C ARG A 225 -22.92 0.24 1.77
N LEU A 226 -23.05 0.49 0.48
CA LEU A 226 -22.58 1.75 -0.11
C LEU A 226 -23.56 2.88 0.15
N THR A 227 -23.05 4.12 0.25
CA THR A 227 -23.91 5.32 0.29
C THR A 227 -24.71 5.56 -0.99
N ASP A 228 -24.33 4.88 -2.07
CA ASP A 228 -24.95 4.94 -3.38
C ASP A 228 -25.12 3.49 -3.89
N PRO A 229 -26.26 2.84 -3.59
CA PRO A 229 -26.51 1.45 -3.98
C PRO A 229 -26.78 1.30 -5.49
N GLU A 230 -27.06 2.41 -6.21
CA GLU A 230 -27.18 2.43 -7.67
C GLU A 230 -25.81 2.40 -8.37
N GLY A 231 -24.73 2.69 -7.64
CA GLY A 231 -23.35 2.58 -8.14
C GLY A 231 -22.96 3.64 -9.17
N LYS A 232 -23.59 4.82 -9.13
CA LYS A 232 -23.22 6.01 -9.93
C LYS A 232 -21.83 6.52 -9.57
N GLY A 233 -21.40 6.32 -8.31
CA GLY A 233 -20.02 6.50 -7.86
C GLY A 233 -19.59 7.96 -7.69
N ILE A 234 -18.28 8.22 -7.84
CA ILE A 234 -17.75 9.59 -7.94
C ILE A 234 -17.54 9.93 -9.42
N CYS A 235 -18.06 11.06 -9.86
CA CYS A 235 -17.81 11.61 -11.18
C CYS A 235 -16.55 12.49 -11.17
N ARG A 236 -15.81 12.51 -12.28
CA ARG A 236 -14.70 13.43 -12.55
C ARG A 236 -14.89 14.06 -13.93
N ILE A 237 -14.80 15.37 -13.98
CA ILE A 237 -14.63 16.13 -15.21
C ILE A 237 -13.16 16.56 -15.29
N LEU A 238 -12.57 16.47 -16.48
CA LEU A 238 -11.25 16.98 -16.81
C LEU A 238 -11.42 18.12 -17.82
N ILE A 239 -10.75 19.25 -17.60
CA ILE A 239 -10.72 20.39 -18.51
C ILE A 239 -9.25 20.73 -18.76
N SER A 240 -8.86 20.66 -20.04
CA SER A 240 -7.54 21.06 -20.52
C SER A 240 -7.48 22.57 -20.61
N THR A 241 -6.36 23.17 -20.21
CA THR A 241 -6.18 24.63 -20.25
C THR A 241 -4.74 25.01 -20.62
N PRO A 242 -4.53 25.99 -21.52
CA PRO A 242 -3.22 26.55 -21.80
C PRO A 242 -2.74 27.52 -20.70
N MET A 243 -3.62 27.93 -19.78
CA MET A 243 -3.30 28.87 -18.70
C MET A 243 -2.38 28.22 -17.65
N SER A 244 -1.47 29.04 -17.09
CA SER A 244 -0.63 28.62 -15.98
C SER A 244 -1.44 28.39 -14.70
N GLU A 245 -0.91 27.56 -13.79
CA GLU A 245 -1.54 27.28 -12.49
C GLU A 245 -1.84 28.59 -11.72
N SER A 246 -0.88 29.51 -11.66
CA SER A 246 -1.06 30.84 -11.05
C SER A 246 -2.13 31.70 -11.74
N GLY A 247 -2.38 31.48 -13.03
CA GLY A 247 -3.42 32.18 -13.79
C GLY A 247 -4.82 31.69 -13.47
N VAL A 248 -5.01 30.37 -13.30
CA VAL A 248 -6.32 29.78 -12.95
C VAL A 248 -6.61 29.82 -11.45
N ALA A 249 -5.58 29.88 -10.60
CA ALA A 249 -5.73 29.77 -9.14
C ALA A 249 -6.76 30.73 -8.50
N PRO A 250 -6.88 32.02 -8.87
CA PRO A 250 -7.89 32.92 -8.28
C PRO A 250 -9.32 32.44 -8.55
N TYR A 251 -9.64 32.15 -9.83
CA TYR A 251 -10.95 31.63 -10.24
C TYR A 251 -11.27 30.28 -9.58
N LEU A 252 -10.30 29.35 -9.57
CA LEU A 252 -10.51 28.03 -8.96
C LEU A 252 -10.71 28.11 -7.44
N THR A 253 -10.15 29.12 -6.76
CA THR A 253 -10.38 29.38 -5.33
C THR A 253 -11.81 29.84 -5.08
N GLU A 254 -12.31 30.79 -5.87
CA GLU A 254 -13.71 31.26 -5.79
C GLU A 254 -14.71 30.14 -6.13
N LEU A 255 -14.43 29.38 -7.20
CA LEU A 255 -15.23 28.23 -7.59
C LEU A 255 -15.27 27.18 -6.47
N ALA A 256 -14.11 26.81 -5.90
CA ALA A 256 -14.03 25.83 -4.81
C ALA A 256 -14.90 26.24 -3.61
N ALA A 257 -14.79 27.47 -3.13
CA ALA A 257 -15.60 27.98 -2.02
C ALA A 257 -17.11 27.93 -2.33
N ARG A 258 -17.50 28.20 -3.58
CA ARG A 258 -18.90 28.18 -4.03
C ARG A 258 -19.48 26.77 -4.13
N VAL A 259 -18.67 25.77 -4.53
CA VAL A 259 -19.14 24.38 -4.76
C VAL A 259 -18.84 23.42 -3.61
N GLU A 260 -18.08 23.83 -2.59
CA GLU A 260 -17.77 23.03 -1.40
C GLU A 260 -19.04 22.54 -0.69
N ALA A 261 -20.06 23.39 -0.54
CA ALA A 261 -21.34 23.03 0.06
C ALA A 261 -22.12 21.94 -0.71
N LYS A 262 -21.74 21.67 -1.96
CA LYS A 262 -22.26 20.57 -2.80
C LYS A 262 -21.36 19.34 -2.80
N GLY A 263 -20.28 19.34 -2.01
CA GLY A 263 -19.32 18.25 -1.92
C GLY A 263 -18.45 18.07 -3.17
N ILE A 264 -18.37 19.09 -4.03
CA ILE A 264 -17.48 19.09 -5.19
C ILE A 264 -16.10 19.58 -4.76
N LYS A 265 -15.06 18.87 -5.19
CA LYS A 265 -13.67 19.29 -5.11
C LYS A 265 -13.23 19.86 -6.45
N VAL A 266 -12.52 20.98 -6.38
CA VAL A 266 -11.85 21.62 -7.52
C VAL A 266 -10.35 21.43 -7.34
N GLY A 267 -9.64 21.12 -8.41
CA GLY A 267 -8.18 21.04 -8.38
C GLY A 267 -7.58 21.42 -9.73
N SER A 268 -6.33 21.86 -9.73
CA SER A 268 -5.51 22.02 -10.92
C SER A 268 -4.27 21.15 -10.77
N TYR A 269 -3.82 20.55 -11.87
CA TYR A 269 -2.62 19.73 -11.92
C TYR A 269 -1.68 20.29 -12.99
N PRO A 270 -0.53 20.88 -12.59
CA PRO A 270 0.47 21.33 -13.54
C PRO A 270 1.16 20.12 -14.17
N ARG A 271 1.30 20.12 -15.50
CA ARG A 271 1.91 19.00 -16.24
C ARG A 271 3.27 19.41 -16.76
N TRP A 272 4.33 18.96 -16.07
CA TRP A 272 5.69 19.44 -16.32
C TRP A 272 6.14 19.15 -17.76
N GLY A 273 6.69 20.18 -18.41
CA GLY A 273 7.13 20.11 -19.81
C GLY A 273 6.00 20.04 -20.84
N LYS A 274 4.72 20.14 -20.46
CA LYS A 274 3.58 20.14 -21.38
C LYS A 274 3.06 21.55 -21.66
N ALA A 275 2.36 21.70 -22.78
CA ALA A 275 1.76 22.98 -23.16
C ALA A 275 0.57 23.34 -22.27
N HIS A 276 -0.27 22.36 -21.91
CA HIS A 276 -1.54 22.52 -21.19
C HIS A 276 -1.53 21.89 -19.78
N ASN A 277 -2.13 22.58 -18.82
CA ASN A 277 -2.44 22.06 -17.49
C ASN A 277 -3.84 21.40 -17.48
N THR A 278 -4.17 20.69 -16.40
CA THR A 278 -5.47 20.01 -16.28
C THR A 278 -6.22 20.44 -15.03
N VAL A 279 -7.37 21.09 -15.24
CA VAL A 279 -8.35 21.42 -14.20
C VAL A 279 -9.30 20.23 -14.01
N THR A 280 -9.65 19.94 -12.76
CA THR A 280 -10.51 18.82 -12.41
C THR A 280 -11.65 19.25 -11.50
N LEU A 281 -12.83 18.72 -11.77
CA LEU A 281 -14.00 18.83 -10.91
C LEU A 281 -14.41 17.41 -10.49
N VAL A 282 -14.50 17.15 -9.18
CA VAL A 282 -14.73 15.82 -8.64
C VAL A 282 -15.88 15.87 -7.62
N GLY A 283 -16.93 15.08 -7.83
CA GLY A 283 -18.12 15.09 -6.97
C GLY A 283 -19.10 13.96 -7.30
N ARG A 284 -20.20 13.88 -6.54
CA ARG A 284 -21.24 12.85 -6.73
C ARG A 284 -22.42 13.34 -7.59
N ASP A 285 -22.72 14.63 -7.53
CA ASP A 285 -23.79 15.25 -8.31
C ASP A 285 -23.30 15.50 -9.75
N ARG A 286 -23.60 14.54 -10.64
CA ARG A 286 -23.19 14.62 -12.04
C ARG A 286 -23.87 15.76 -12.78
N GLU A 287 -25.17 15.98 -12.56
CA GLU A 287 -25.93 17.01 -13.26
C GLU A 287 -25.40 18.40 -12.91
N TYR A 288 -25.11 18.64 -11.62
CA TYR A 288 -24.49 19.88 -11.19
C TYR A 288 -23.04 20.03 -11.70
N LEU A 289 -22.23 18.97 -11.71
CA LEU A 289 -20.90 19.00 -12.34
C LEU A 289 -20.94 19.37 -13.83
N GLU A 290 -21.85 18.75 -14.60
CA GLU A 290 -22.02 19.03 -16.03
C GLU A 290 -22.50 20.48 -16.25
N SER A 291 -23.31 21.04 -15.35
CA SER A 291 -23.75 22.45 -15.41
C SER A 291 -22.62 23.48 -15.23
N LEU A 292 -21.52 23.12 -14.58
CA LEU A 292 -20.37 24.00 -14.33
C LEU A 292 -19.41 24.07 -15.53
N ILE A 293 -19.46 23.11 -16.47
CA ILE A 293 -18.43 22.92 -17.50
C ILE A 293 -18.24 24.19 -18.34
N ALA A 294 -19.31 24.73 -18.93
CA ALA A 294 -19.25 25.91 -19.79
C ALA A 294 -18.77 27.19 -19.07
N GLU A 295 -18.98 27.29 -17.74
CA GLU A 295 -18.42 28.37 -16.94
C GLU A 295 -16.91 28.18 -16.74
N VAL A 296 -16.48 26.96 -16.37
CA VAL A 296 -15.07 26.67 -16.12
C VAL A 296 -14.26 26.79 -17.40
N GLU A 297 -14.68 26.15 -18.49
CA GLU A 297 -14.06 26.24 -19.83
C GLU A 297 -13.78 27.70 -20.22
N LYS A 298 -14.78 28.58 -20.08
CA LYS A 298 -14.65 30.01 -20.38
C LYS A 298 -13.66 30.74 -19.46
N ASN A 299 -13.65 30.43 -18.16
CA ASN A 299 -12.78 31.13 -17.20
C ASN A 299 -11.34 30.60 -17.16
N VAL A 300 -11.09 29.41 -17.72
CA VAL A 300 -9.75 28.81 -17.85
C VAL A 300 -9.23 28.77 -19.28
N ASP A 301 -9.91 29.41 -20.23
CA ASP A 301 -9.58 29.42 -21.67
C ASP A 301 -9.32 28.00 -22.22
N GLY A 302 -10.21 27.06 -21.86
CA GLY A 302 -9.98 25.63 -22.00
C GLY A 302 -11.23 24.85 -22.43
N HIS A 303 -11.06 23.54 -22.62
CA HIS A 303 -12.12 22.63 -23.07
C HIS A 303 -12.08 21.30 -22.32
N ARG A 304 -13.24 20.64 -22.23
CA ARG A 304 -13.36 19.30 -21.64
C ARG A 304 -12.56 18.27 -22.44
N VAL A 305 -11.81 17.43 -21.73
CA VAL A 305 -11.14 16.25 -22.26
C VAL A 305 -11.65 14.97 -21.59
N SER A 306 -11.56 13.85 -22.29
CA SER A 306 -11.91 12.51 -21.80
C SER A 306 -10.78 11.90 -20.98
N VAL A 307 -9.54 12.18 -21.36
CA VAL A 307 -8.32 11.74 -20.67
C VAL A 307 -7.34 12.89 -20.47
N GLU A 308 -6.51 12.80 -19.43
CA GLU A 308 -5.44 13.77 -19.20
C GLU A 308 -4.39 13.67 -20.31
N GLY A 309 -4.12 14.78 -21.01
CA GLY A 309 -3.19 14.83 -22.13
C GLY A 309 -3.76 14.44 -23.49
N GLU A 310 -5.09 14.46 -23.67
CA GLU A 310 -5.74 14.26 -24.98
C GLU A 310 -5.26 15.25 -26.05
N ASP A 311 -4.89 16.48 -25.65
CA ASP A 311 -4.37 17.53 -26.53
C ASP A 311 -2.82 17.60 -26.59
N ASP A 312 -2.11 16.65 -25.97
CA ASP A 312 -0.65 16.68 -25.95
C ASP A 312 -0.08 16.38 -27.34
N VAL A 313 0.42 17.41 -28.03
CA VAL A 313 1.10 17.25 -29.32
C VAL A 313 2.44 16.50 -29.11
N GLU A 314 2.69 15.46 -29.90
CA GLU A 314 3.98 14.76 -29.88
C GLU A 314 5.12 15.72 -30.27
N GLY A 315 6.09 15.89 -29.38
CA GLY A 315 7.24 16.80 -29.58
C GLY A 315 7.13 18.15 -28.88
N GLU A 316 5.95 18.55 -28.37
CA GLU A 316 5.84 19.75 -27.52
C GLU A 316 6.32 19.50 -26.08
N HIS A 317 7.64 19.38 -25.95
CA HIS A 317 8.32 19.51 -24.67
C HIS A 317 8.75 20.96 -24.46
N LYS A 318 8.11 21.66 -23.52
CA LYS A 318 8.71 22.87 -22.95
C LYS A 318 9.94 22.42 -22.17
N GLU A 319 11.14 22.78 -22.63
CA GLU A 319 12.37 22.49 -21.88
C GLU A 319 12.23 23.02 -20.45
N PRO A 320 12.66 22.25 -19.43
CA PRO A 320 12.68 22.76 -18.07
C PRO A 320 13.57 24.01 -18.02
N PRO A 321 13.19 25.09 -17.30
CA PRO A 321 14.06 26.24 -17.17
C PRO A 321 15.39 25.79 -16.55
N HIS A 322 16.47 25.89 -17.33
CA HIS A 322 17.82 25.67 -16.81
C HIS A 322 18.03 26.62 -15.62
N PRO A 323 18.56 26.14 -14.48
CA PRO A 323 18.94 27.04 -13.41
C PRO A 323 20.04 27.97 -13.93
N GLU A 324 19.71 29.26 -14.10
CA GLU A 324 20.67 30.27 -14.55
C GLU A 324 21.85 30.33 -13.57
N HIS A 325 22.98 29.75 -13.97
CA HIS A 325 24.21 29.94 -13.23
C HIS A 325 24.62 31.42 -13.33
N PRO A 326 24.79 32.14 -12.21
CA PRO A 326 25.09 33.57 -12.26
C PRO A 326 26.42 33.80 -12.98
N ASN A 327 26.35 34.60 -14.04
CA ASN A 327 27.43 34.90 -14.96
C ASN A 327 28.69 35.39 -14.22
N LYS A 328 29.76 34.57 -14.22
CA LYS A 328 31.06 34.93 -13.64
C LYS A 328 32.04 35.30 -14.75
N ASN A 329 32.20 36.60 -14.96
CA ASN A 329 33.36 37.17 -15.65
C ASN A 329 34.67 36.66 -15.01
N PHE A 330 35.50 35.99 -15.80
CA PHE A 330 36.92 35.82 -15.53
C PHE A 330 37.71 36.08 -16.82
N PRO A 331 38.80 36.88 -16.79
CA PRO A 331 39.63 37.15 -17.96
C PRO A 331 40.53 35.96 -18.33
N ALA A 332 41.12 36.03 -19.52
CA ALA A 332 41.51 34.87 -20.31
C ALA A 332 42.87 34.20 -19.99
N SER A 333 43.00 32.99 -20.56
CA SER A 333 44.22 32.32 -21.04
C SER A 333 45.17 31.62 -20.06
N MET A 334 45.23 30.28 -20.18
CA MET A 334 46.47 29.50 -20.36
C MET A 334 46.19 28.27 -21.24
N PRO A 335 47.14 27.81 -22.09
CA PRO A 335 46.94 26.67 -22.98
C PRO A 335 47.14 25.31 -22.30
N HIS A 336 46.38 24.30 -22.73
CA HIS A 336 46.50 22.92 -22.25
C HIS A 336 47.70 22.16 -22.85
N PRO A 337 48.44 21.35 -22.07
CA PRO A 337 49.30 20.29 -22.59
C PRO A 337 48.48 19.04 -23.01
N PRO A 338 48.97 18.21 -23.95
CA PRO A 338 48.19 17.14 -24.58
C PRO A 338 48.03 15.87 -23.71
N PHE A 339 46.99 15.10 -24.04
CA PHE A 339 46.65 13.81 -23.46
C PHE A 339 47.77 12.76 -23.59
N HIS A 340 47.97 11.95 -22.54
CA HIS A 340 48.59 10.63 -22.62
C HIS A 340 47.57 9.53 -22.30
N GLN A 341 47.79 8.37 -22.92
CA GLN A 341 46.82 7.28 -23.06
C GLN A 341 46.59 6.45 -21.78
N GLU A 342 45.41 5.84 -21.69
CA GLU A 342 45.05 4.82 -20.70
C GLU A 342 45.84 3.52 -20.90
N PRO A 343 46.14 2.76 -19.83
CA PRO A 343 46.53 1.36 -19.91
C PRO A 343 45.34 0.40 -19.66
N GLU A 344 45.18 -0.56 -20.58
CA GLU A 344 44.26 -1.71 -20.53
C GLU A 344 44.49 -2.65 -19.30
N PRO A 345 43.49 -3.46 -18.90
CA PRO A 345 43.53 -4.24 -17.66
C PRO A 345 44.34 -5.54 -17.75
N MET A 346 45.01 -5.93 -16.66
CA MET A 346 45.82 -7.16 -16.58
C MET A 346 45.14 -8.30 -15.79
N THR A 347 45.51 -9.53 -16.15
CA THR A 347 44.77 -10.78 -15.88
C THR A 347 45.22 -11.55 -14.62
N THR A 348 44.24 -12.05 -13.85
CA THR A 348 44.17 -13.35 -13.12
C THR A 348 45.39 -13.98 -12.37
N LEU A 349 45.12 -14.34 -11.09
CA LEU A 349 45.57 -15.54 -10.32
C LEU A 349 47.02 -15.60 -9.74
N PRO A 350 47.34 -16.46 -8.72
CA PRO A 350 46.48 -17.19 -7.75
C PRO A 350 46.96 -17.19 -6.25
N SER A 351 46.08 -17.70 -5.37
CA SER A 351 46.28 -18.45 -4.09
C SER A 351 47.55 -18.32 -3.22
N LYS A 352 47.36 -18.25 -1.88
CA LYS A 352 48.19 -18.96 -0.90
C LYS A 352 47.50 -19.22 0.45
N ASP A 353 47.85 -20.34 1.07
CA ASP A 353 47.27 -20.90 2.29
C ASP A 353 47.71 -20.19 3.58
N PHE A 354 46.92 -20.35 4.66
CA PHE A 354 47.46 -20.49 6.02
C PHE A 354 46.63 -21.50 6.83
N ASN A 355 47.33 -22.33 7.61
CA ASN A 355 46.78 -23.46 8.36
C ASN A 355 47.32 -23.45 9.81
N GLN A 356 46.70 -24.27 10.67
CA GLN A 356 47.05 -24.67 12.04
C GLN A 356 46.41 -23.88 13.21
N GLY A 357 45.75 -24.64 14.11
CA GLY A 357 45.22 -24.21 15.42
C GLY A 357 46.24 -24.46 16.55
N PRO A 358 45.96 -25.17 17.67
CA PRO A 358 44.76 -25.98 18.00
C PRO A 358 44.21 -25.85 19.47
N GLY A 359 43.14 -26.61 19.79
CA GLY A 359 42.72 -26.99 21.16
C GLY A 359 41.42 -26.33 21.70
N ILE A 360 40.57 -26.97 22.52
CA ILE A 360 40.57 -28.29 23.20
C ILE A 360 39.10 -28.81 23.38
N SER A 361 38.91 -30.15 23.39
CA SER A 361 37.86 -31.02 24.00
C SER A 361 36.80 -30.42 24.97
N ALA A 362 35.64 -31.03 25.25
CA ALA A 362 34.85 -32.20 24.76
C ALA A 362 33.42 -32.07 25.38
N VAL A 363 32.38 -32.89 25.10
CA VAL A 363 32.13 -34.28 25.57
C VAL A 363 30.90 -34.85 24.84
N ARG A 364 30.88 -36.17 24.60
CA ARG A 364 29.78 -36.94 23.98
C ARG A 364 28.72 -37.39 25.00
N ASN A 365 27.55 -37.82 24.52
CA ASN A 365 27.05 -39.15 24.88
C ASN A 365 26.21 -39.74 23.74
N ASP A 366 26.43 -41.03 23.46
CA ASP A 366 25.66 -41.86 22.53
C ASP A 366 24.47 -42.50 23.27
N GLU A 367 23.43 -42.92 22.53
CA GLU A 367 23.06 -44.35 22.39
C GLU A 367 21.78 -44.57 21.56
N ARG A 368 21.78 -45.67 20.77
CA ARG A 368 20.59 -46.32 20.19
C ARG A 368 20.72 -47.83 20.45
N PRO A 369 19.62 -48.59 20.36
CA PRO A 369 19.67 -49.90 19.69
C PRO A 369 18.64 -50.03 18.55
N ALA A 370 18.64 -51.17 17.85
CA ALA A 370 17.99 -51.36 16.54
C ALA A 370 16.97 -52.53 16.47
N PHE A 371 16.19 -52.49 15.37
CA PHE A 371 15.34 -53.48 14.66
C PHE A 371 15.84 -54.96 14.58
N PRO A 372 15.20 -55.95 13.85
CA PRO A 372 14.00 -56.00 12.96
C PRO A 372 13.11 -57.28 13.20
N PRO A 373 12.48 -58.04 12.23
CA PRO A 373 12.04 -57.81 10.83
C PRO A 373 10.60 -58.32 10.41
N THR A 374 10.33 -58.19 9.08
CA THR A 374 9.35 -58.88 8.18
C THR A 374 7.91 -58.29 8.04
N VAL A 375 7.08 -58.56 6.99
CA VAL A 375 6.97 -59.70 6.02
C VAL A 375 7.14 -59.35 4.50
N LYS A 376 6.14 -59.51 3.61
CA LYS A 376 6.18 -59.43 2.12
C LYS A 376 4.79 -59.17 1.48
N GLY A 377 4.77 -58.62 0.25
CA GLY A 377 3.70 -58.80 -0.77
C GLY A 377 2.83 -57.54 -1.03
N SER A 378 2.37 -57.22 -2.25
CA SER A 378 2.48 -57.89 -3.56
C SER A 378 2.27 -56.90 -4.74
N ARG A 379 2.60 -57.31 -5.98
CA ARG A 379 2.48 -56.51 -7.23
C ARG A 379 1.02 -56.30 -7.66
N VAL A 380 0.71 -55.12 -8.23
CA VAL A 380 -0.22 -54.98 -9.37
C VAL A 380 0.41 -54.07 -10.44
N LYS A 381 0.18 -54.39 -11.72
CA LYS A 381 0.61 -53.62 -12.91
C LYS A 381 -0.58 -52.87 -13.53
N THR A 382 -0.29 -52.05 -14.55
CA THR A 382 -1.24 -51.40 -15.48
C THR A 382 -2.00 -50.20 -14.89
N GLN A 383 -2.34 -49.15 -15.64
CA GLN A 383 -2.15 -48.89 -17.08
C GLN A 383 -1.96 -47.37 -17.29
N GLY A 384 -1.22 -46.96 -18.31
CA GLY A 384 -0.97 -45.54 -18.57
C GLY A 384 -2.12 -44.86 -19.31
N PHE A 385 -2.40 -43.60 -18.97
CA PHE A 385 -3.21 -42.70 -19.80
C PHE A 385 -2.44 -41.43 -20.10
N THR A 386 -2.06 -41.28 -21.37
CA THR A 386 -1.56 -40.02 -21.93
C THR A 386 -2.74 -39.13 -22.30
N ALA A 387 -2.91 -38.01 -21.61
CA ALA A 387 -3.78 -36.93 -22.05
C ALA A 387 -2.92 -35.85 -22.75
N ARG A 388 -3.23 -35.56 -24.02
CA ARG A 388 -2.64 -34.45 -24.77
C ARG A 388 -3.33 -33.12 -24.39
N PRO A 389 -2.66 -31.96 -24.52
CA PRO A 389 -3.30 -30.65 -24.38
C PRO A 389 -4.14 -30.31 -25.62
N PHE A 390 -4.98 -29.27 -25.48
CA PHE A 390 -5.52 -28.29 -26.47
C PHE A 390 -6.98 -27.92 -26.14
N PRO A 391 -7.48 -26.75 -26.57
CA PRO A 391 -6.78 -25.64 -27.23
C PRO A 391 -6.33 -24.55 -26.26
#